data_AF-A0A0A0HPY8-F1
#
_entry.id   AF-A0A0A0HPY8-F1
#
_cell.length_a   1.000
_cell.length_b   1.000
_cell.length_c   1.000
_cell.angle_alpha   90.00
_cell.angle_beta   90.00
_cell.angle_gamma   90.00
#
_symmetry.space_group_name_H-M   'P 1'
#
loop_
_entity.id
_entity.type
_entity.pdbx_description
1 polymer ?
#
loop_
_entity_poly.entity_id
_entity_poly.type
_entity_poly.pdbx_seq_one_letter_code
_entity_poly.pdbx_strand_id
1 'polypeptide(L)'
;MSWASLAIALSGAGVLVTGALAALFLRDPVAGMVATGHRAEQLPQVMANRYVAMLVLALGATLYGDLKAIALLFAAFSYMAFHDAWIYARAGQAVGKHIGAGVAALIVVLVASLAMGQAG
;
A
#
# COMPACT_ATOMS: atom_id res chain seq x y z
N MET A 1 10.97 -27.16 -11.98
CA MET A 1 10.53 -25.80 -11.60
C MET A 1 11.75 -24.90 -11.58
N SER A 2 11.70 -23.70 -12.18
CA SER A 2 12.82 -22.74 -12.13
C SER A 2 12.79 -21.92 -10.83
N TRP A 3 13.90 -21.27 -10.49
CA TRP A 3 13.96 -20.33 -9.37
C TRP A 3 12.96 -19.17 -9.52
N ALA A 4 12.75 -18.69 -10.75
CA ALA A 4 11.75 -17.65 -11.04
C ALA A 4 10.33 -18.14 -10.77
N SER A 5 9.96 -19.33 -11.25
CA SER A 5 8.63 -19.91 -11.01
C SER A 5 8.39 -20.17 -9.53
N LEU A 6 9.42 -20.62 -8.79
CA LEU A 6 9.34 -20.80 -7.34
C LEU A 6 9.13 -19.46 -6.62
N ALA A 7 9.89 -18.42 -6.97
CA ALA A 7 9.75 -17.09 -6.36
C ALA A 7 8.34 -16.51 -6.57
N ILE A 8 7.77 -16.66 -7.78
CA ILE A 8 6.39 -16.26 -8.09
C ILE A 8 5.39 -17.05 -7.25
N ALA A 9 5.56 -18.38 -7.14
CA ALA A 9 4.67 -19.22 -6.34
C ALA A 9 4.69 -18.83 -4.85
N LEU A 10 5.89 -18.59 -4.28
CA LEU A 10 6.05 -18.12 -2.90
C LEU A 10 5.44 -16.73 -2.69
N SER A 11 5.61 -15.83 -3.66
CA SER A 11 4.93 -14.53 -3.65
C SER A 11 3.41 -14.69 -3.65
N GLY A 12 2.87 -15.64 -4.41
CA GLY A 12 1.45 -15.99 -4.42
C GLY A 12 0.94 -16.45 -3.05
N ALA A 13 1.70 -17.27 -2.33
CA ALA A 13 1.38 -17.63 -0.95
C ALA A 13 1.35 -16.39 -0.04
N GLY A 14 2.31 -15.47 -0.22
CA GLY A 14 2.32 -14.17 0.47
C GLY A 14 1.06 -13.34 0.20
N VAL A 15 0.55 -13.32 -1.05
CA VAL A 15 -0.72 -12.66 -1.42
C VAL A 15 -1.90 -13.27 -0.65
N LEU A 16 -1.96 -14.60 -0.51
CA LEU A 16 -3.05 -15.25 0.23
C LEU A 16 -3.04 -14.87 1.72
N VAL A 17 -1.87 -14.89 2.35
CA VAL A 17 -1.72 -14.53 3.77
C VAL A 17 -2.07 -13.06 4.00
N THR A 18 -1.48 -12.16 3.21
CA THR A 18 -1.73 -10.71 3.33
C THR A 18 -3.16 -10.34 2.97
N GLY A 19 -3.75 -10.97 1.95
CA GLY A 19 -5.14 -10.77 1.57
C GLY A 19 -6.13 -11.23 2.66
N ALA A 20 -5.87 -12.37 3.29
CA ALA A 20 -6.69 -12.84 4.42
C ALA A 20 -6.65 -11.87 5.61
N LEU A 21 -5.46 -11.38 5.96
CA LEU A 21 -5.31 -10.37 7.01
C LEU A 21 -5.97 -9.03 6.64
N ALA A 22 -5.80 -8.57 5.41
CA ALA A 22 -6.45 -7.35 4.92
C ALA A 22 -7.98 -7.45 5.00
N ALA A 23 -8.55 -8.57 4.56
CA ALA A 23 -9.98 -8.83 4.68
C ALA A 23 -10.45 -8.83 6.13
N LEU A 24 -9.68 -9.44 7.05
CA LEU A 24 -9.99 -9.43 8.48
C LEU A 24 -9.98 -8.00 9.04
N PHE A 25 -8.93 -7.22 8.78
CA PHE A 25 -8.82 -5.84 9.25
C PHE A 25 -9.90 -4.90 8.67
N LEU A 26 -10.28 -5.08 7.40
CA LEU A 26 -11.33 -4.29 6.77
C LEU A 26 -12.71 -4.60 7.37
N ARG A 27 -12.97 -5.86 7.71
CA ARG A 27 -14.24 -6.30 8.30
C ARG A 27 -14.34 -5.95 9.78
N ASP A 28 -13.29 -6.24 10.53
CA ASP A 28 -13.19 -6.06 11.98
C ASP A 28 -11.74 -5.72 12.38
N PRO A 29 -11.42 -4.41 12.51
CA PRO A 29 -10.09 -3.97 12.88
C PRO A 29 -9.64 -4.48 14.26
N VAL A 30 -10.56 -4.68 15.21
CA VAL A 30 -10.24 -5.14 16.57
C VAL A 30 -9.85 -6.62 16.53
N ALA A 31 -10.62 -7.46 15.84
CA ALA A 31 -10.25 -8.85 15.61
C ALA A 31 -8.92 -8.97 14.83
N GLY A 32 -8.68 -8.08 13.86
CA GLY A 32 -7.41 -8.00 13.15
C GLY A 32 -6.22 -7.72 14.07
N MET A 33 -6.36 -6.74 14.99
CA MET A 33 -5.34 -6.42 15.99
C MET A 33 -5.04 -7.63 16.89
N VAL A 34 -6.08 -8.33 17.38
CA VAL A 34 -5.93 -9.54 18.21
C VAL A 34 -5.22 -10.65 17.44
N ALA A 35 -5.67 -10.95 16.22
CA ALA A 35 -5.11 -12.03 15.39
C ALA A 35 -3.63 -11.81 15.03
N THR A 36 -3.18 -10.55 15.01
CA THR A 36 -1.80 -10.17 14.71
C THR A 36 -0.98 -9.84 15.96
N GLY A 37 -1.57 -9.92 17.15
CA GLY A 37 -0.92 -9.58 18.41
C GLY A 37 -0.54 -8.11 18.55
N HIS A 38 -1.08 -7.23 17.70
CA HIS A 38 -0.85 -5.79 17.81
C HIS A 38 -1.57 -5.24 19.04
N ARG A 39 -0.98 -4.24 19.70
CA ARG A 39 -1.65 -3.49 20.76
C ARG A 39 -1.70 -2.01 20.42
N ALA A 40 -2.75 -1.36 20.92
CA ALA A 40 -3.09 0.01 20.54
C ALA A 40 -1.97 0.99 20.93
N GLU A 41 -1.33 0.76 22.06
CA GLU A 41 -0.30 1.65 22.59
C GLU A 41 1.02 1.65 21.79
N GLN A 42 1.31 0.61 20.99
CA GLN A 42 2.47 0.59 20.08
C GLN A 42 2.14 1.03 18.65
N LEU A 43 0.89 1.45 18.35
CA LEU A 43 0.49 1.87 17.01
C LEU A 43 1.36 3.01 16.43
N PRO A 44 1.80 4.03 17.19
CA PRO A 44 2.69 5.06 16.65
C PRO A 44 3.99 4.50 16.08
N GLN A 45 4.62 3.53 16.78
CA GLN A 45 5.86 2.91 16.33
C GLN A 45 5.62 1.99 15.13
N VAL A 46 4.53 1.22 15.14
CA VAL A 46 4.12 0.40 14.01
C VAL A 46 3.88 1.27 12.78
N MET A 47 3.26 2.43 12.94
CA MET A 47 3.04 3.36 11.83
C MET A 47 4.34 3.96 11.30
N ALA A 48 5.28 4.33 12.16
CA ALA A 48 6.60 4.78 11.73
C ALA A 48 7.32 3.70 10.89
N ASN A 49 7.28 2.45 11.32
CA ASN A 49 7.82 1.32 10.56
C ASN A 49 7.17 1.18 9.17
N ARG A 50 5.84 1.35 9.06
CA ARG A 50 5.13 1.30 7.77
C ARG A 50 5.61 2.39 6.82
N TYR A 51 5.84 3.62 7.30
CA TYR A 51 6.39 4.69 6.46
C TYR A 51 7.81 4.39 5.98
N VAL A 52 8.66 3.81 6.83
CA VAL A 52 10.01 3.37 6.42
C VAL A 52 9.93 2.27 5.36
N ALA A 53 9.06 1.28 5.55
CA ALA A 53 8.86 0.22 4.56
C ALA A 53 8.34 0.76 3.22
N MET A 54 7.39 1.69 3.25
CA MET A 54 6.89 2.36 2.03
C MET A 54 7.99 3.13 1.32
N LEU A 55 8.87 3.83 2.05
CA LEU A 55 10.01 4.51 1.48
C LEU A 55 10.95 3.52 0.77
N VAL A 56 11.27 2.38 1.41
CA VAL A 56 12.12 1.35 0.79
C VAL A 56 11.49 0.80 -0.49
N LEU A 57 10.18 0.52 -0.48
CA LEU A 57 9.46 0.06 -1.67
C LEU A 57 9.47 1.11 -2.79
N ALA A 58 9.23 2.39 -2.44
CA ALA A 58 9.25 3.49 -3.40
C ALA A 58 10.64 3.67 -4.02
N LEU A 59 11.69 3.66 -3.19
CA LEU A 59 13.08 3.70 -3.64
C LEU A 59 13.39 2.52 -4.57
N GLY A 60 12.99 1.30 -4.19
CA GLY A 60 13.19 0.11 -5.03
C GLY A 60 12.49 0.25 -6.40
N ALA A 61 11.21 0.64 -6.42
CA ALA A 61 10.46 0.85 -7.66
C ALA A 61 11.11 1.93 -8.54
N THR A 62 11.56 3.05 -7.95
CA THR A 62 12.27 4.11 -8.67
C THR A 62 13.60 3.62 -9.24
N LEU A 63 14.40 2.89 -8.46
CA LEU A 63 15.72 2.40 -8.89
C LEU A 63 15.63 1.32 -9.98
N TYR A 64 14.65 0.43 -9.90
CA TYR A 64 14.43 -0.59 -10.94
C TYR A 64 13.81 0.00 -12.21
N GLY A 65 13.12 1.14 -12.13
CA GLY A 65 12.54 1.83 -13.28
C GLY A 65 11.40 1.09 -13.98
N ASP A 66 10.87 0.02 -13.37
CA ASP A 66 9.73 -0.72 -13.92
C ASP A 66 8.44 0.11 -13.77
N LEU A 67 7.93 0.61 -14.89
CA LEU A 67 6.73 1.46 -14.92
C LEU A 67 5.48 0.76 -14.39
N LYS A 68 5.36 -0.58 -14.53
CA LYS A 68 4.24 -1.34 -13.97
C LYS A 68 4.33 -1.39 -12.45
N ALA A 69 5.53 -1.64 -11.92
CA ALA A 69 5.78 -1.65 -10.48
C ALA A 69 5.53 -0.26 -9.86
N ILE A 70 6.00 0.81 -10.51
CA ILE A 70 5.76 2.20 -10.08
C ILE A 70 4.25 2.49 -10.07
N ALA A 71 3.54 2.19 -11.16
CA ALA A 71 2.10 2.43 -11.25
C ALA A 71 1.32 1.67 -10.17
N LEU A 72 1.63 0.39 -9.96
CA LEU A 72 0.97 -0.44 -8.95
C LEU A 72 1.24 0.08 -7.53
N LEU A 73 2.50 0.41 -7.22
CA LEU A 73 2.87 0.89 -5.89
C LEU A 73 2.19 2.22 -5.55
N PHE A 74 2.21 3.19 -6.46
CA PHE A 74 1.60 4.48 -6.23
C PHE A 74 0.06 4.42 -6.27
N ALA A 75 -0.53 3.44 -6.97
CA ALA A 75 -1.96 3.16 -6.85
C ALA A 75 -2.32 2.69 -5.44
N ALA A 76 -1.48 1.83 -4.83
CA ALA A 76 -1.65 1.44 -3.43
C ALA A 76 -1.51 2.63 -2.47
N PHE A 77 -0.52 3.51 -2.66
CA PHE A 77 -0.36 4.74 -1.84
C PHE A 77 -1.55 5.69 -2.00
N SER A 78 -2.07 5.84 -3.22
CA SER A 78 -3.25 6.65 -3.51
C SER A 78 -4.48 6.09 -2.78
N TYR A 79 -4.72 4.78 -2.88
CA TYR A 79 -5.78 4.09 -2.13
C TYR A 79 -5.65 4.33 -0.62
N MET A 80 -4.47 4.13 -0.05
CA MET A 80 -4.23 4.32 1.38
C MET A 80 -4.57 5.74 1.83
N ALA A 81 -4.07 6.73 1.11
CA ALA A 81 -4.28 8.14 1.46
C ALA A 81 -5.76 8.52 1.35
N PHE A 82 -6.47 8.10 0.30
CA PHE A 82 -7.92 8.37 0.20
C PHE A 82 -8.75 7.59 1.22
N HIS A 83 -8.36 6.36 1.56
CA HIS A 83 -9.05 5.58 2.58
C HIS A 83 -8.85 6.17 3.99
N ASP A 84 -7.66 6.69 4.29
CA ASP A 84 -7.43 7.47 5.51
C ASP A 84 -8.30 8.72 5.54
N ALA A 85 -8.35 9.48 4.44
CA ALA A 85 -9.22 10.65 4.33
C ALA A 85 -10.68 10.28 4.62
N TRP A 86 -11.17 9.15 4.10
CA TRP A 86 -12.51 8.64 4.37
C TRP A 86 -12.73 8.29 5.85
N ILE A 87 -11.78 7.62 6.51
CA ILE A 87 -11.86 7.31 7.94
C ILE A 87 -11.93 8.59 8.77
N TYR A 88 -11.01 9.54 8.53
CA TYR A 88 -10.95 10.80 9.28
C TYR A 88 -12.16 11.70 9.00
N ALA A 89 -12.68 11.73 7.77
CA ALA A 89 -13.92 12.44 7.44
C ALA A 89 -15.10 11.95 8.27
N ARG A 90 -15.28 10.62 8.37
CA ARG A 90 -16.35 10.02 9.19
C ARG A 90 -16.20 10.30 10.68
N ALA A 91 -14.97 10.53 11.14
CA ALA A 91 -14.66 10.91 12.52
C ALA A 91 -14.72 12.43 12.78
N GLY A 92 -15.12 13.25 11.79
CA GLY A 92 -15.18 14.70 11.91
C GLY A 92 -13.81 15.40 12.01
N GLN A 93 -12.75 14.74 11.53
CA GLN A 93 -11.37 15.21 11.61
C GLN A 93 -10.89 15.84 10.30
N ALA A 94 -9.76 16.56 10.35
CA ALA A 94 -9.17 17.20 9.17
C ALA A 94 -8.60 16.17 8.17
N VAL A 95 -8.90 16.35 6.88
CA VAL A 95 -8.56 15.37 5.81
C VAL A 95 -7.60 15.90 4.75
N GLY A 96 -7.28 17.20 4.76
CA GLY A 96 -6.57 17.85 3.65
C GLY A 96 -5.22 17.21 3.29
N LYS A 97 -4.44 16.79 4.30
CA LYS A 97 -3.14 16.11 4.08
C LYS A 97 -3.32 14.76 3.37
N HIS A 98 -4.35 14.02 3.74
CA HIS A 98 -4.65 12.71 3.15
C HIS A 98 -5.14 12.84 1.70
N ILE A 99 -6.04 13.79 1.42
CA ILE A 99 -6.49 14.07 0.05
C ILE A 99 -5.31 14.50 -0.83
N GLY A 100 -4.47 15.43 -0.34
CA GLY A 100 -3.30 15.91 -1.09
C GLY A 100 -2.32 14.79 -1.42
N ALA A 101 -2.01 13.92 -0.46
CA ALA A 101 -1.16 12.75 -0.69
C ALA A 101 -1.78 11.78 -1.71
N GLY A 102 -3.10 11.53 -1.63
CA GLY A 102 -3.81 10.65 -2.56
C GLY A 102 -3.80 11.15 -4.00
N VAL A 103 -4.01 12.46 -4.19
CA VAL A 103 -3.93 13.12 -5.50
C VAL A 103 -2.51 13.09 -6.06
N ALA A 104 -1.51 13.42 -5.24
CA ALA A 104 -0.11 13.38 -5.66
C ALA A 104 0.30 11.97 -6.11
N ALA A 105 -0.07 10.93 -5.36
CA ALA A 105 0.19 9.56 -5.76
C ALA A 105 -0.56 9.15 -7.04
N LEU A 106 -1.82 9.59 -7.20
CA LEU A 106 -2.59 9.31 -8.41
C LEU A 106 -1.97 9.93 -9.67
N ILE A 107 -1.39 11.12 -9.57
CA ILE A 107 -0.65 11.75 -10.67
C ILE A 107 0.51 10.84 -11.12
N VAL A 108 1.25 10.24 -10.19
CA VAL A 108 2.34 9.29 -10.53
C VAL A 108 1.78 8.07 -11.28
N VAL A 109 0.66 7.51 -10.84
CA VAL A 109 -0.01 6.39 -11.53
C VAL A 109 -0.38 6.76 -12.96
N LEU A 110 -1.00 7.93 -13.15
CA LEU A 110 -1.42 8.42 -14.47
C LEU A 110 -0.21 8.61 -15.39
N VAL A 111 0.85 9.27 -14.92
CA VAL A 111 2.06 9.51 -15.71
C VAL A 111 2.75 8.19 -16.08
N ALA A 112 2.92 7.26 -15.13
CA ALA A 112 3.52 5.96 -15.40
C ALA A 112 2.69 5.15 -16.41
N SER A 113 1.37 5.19 -16.30
CA SER A 113 0.45 4.50 -17.23
C SER A 113 0.49 5.09 -18.64
N LEU A 114 0.51 6.41 -18.77
CA LEU A 114 0.65 7.09 -20.05
C LEU A 114 2.02 6.82 -20.69
N ALA A 115 3.09 6.74 -19.90
CA ALA A 115 4.41 6.39 -20.39
C ALA A 115 4.46 4.95 -20.93
N MET A 116 3.82 3.99 -20.25
CA MET A 116 3.71 2.62 -20.76
C MET A 116 2.94 2.53 -22.08
N GLY A 117 1.86 3.30 -22.22
CA GLY A 117 1.04 3.31 -23.43
C GLY A 117 1.73 3.92 -24.66
N GLN A 118 2.80 4.70 -24.46
CA GLN A 118 3.63 5.25 -25.54
C GLN A 118 4.79 4.33 -25.93
N ALA A 119 5.10 3.33 -25.11
CA ALA A 119 6.20 2.40 -25.32
C ALA A 119 5.79 1.10 -26.03
N GLY A 120 4.50 0.96 -26.39
CA GLY A 120 3.95 -0.12 -27.21
C GLY A 120 3.61 0.38 -28.61
#